data_AF-A0A921SZ41-F1
#
_entry.id   AF-A0A921SZ41-F1
#
_cell.length_a   1.000
_cell.length_b   1.000
_cell.length_c   1.000
_cell.angle_alpha   90.00
_cell.angle_beta   90.00
_cell.angle_gamma   90.00
#
_symmetry.space_group_name_H-M   'P 1'
#
loop_
_entity.id
_entity.type
_entity.pdbx_description
1 polymer ?
#
loop_
_entity_poly.entity_id
_entity_poly.type
_entity_poly.pdbx_seq_one_letter_code
_entity_poly.pdbx_strand_id
1 'polypeptide(L)'
;VVDCIFGTYLMKNNIMSYDAIVGARYYGVGNEYEGVSIASPIFAFAILLNYNKKLPKWSIVIASIVILITSAYPTMGANVGGAISQTAAYLLFIMLIFDVKLDFKKVVLIGLSVVGVVGAFAFLDIVSGSESHLGLFVQQILLNGPSTIIQTFARKIGMNVKLAQTSVWVNILLAGIFIIGIFIIKPPKQFRMIAKKYPMIFKGFIASMVGCIVTLLVNDSGIVAASTASIYILIPIIIISINMLVLENKDND
;
A
#
# COMPACT_ATOMS: atom_id res chain seq x y z
N VAL A 1 10.11 4.56 8.97
CA VAL A 1 11.36 3.82 9.26
C VAL A 1 12.11 4.43 10.43
N VAL A 2 12.84 5.54 10.27
CA VAL A 2 13.67 6.13 11.35
C VAL A 2 12.84 6.41 12.60
N ASP A 3 11.74 7.14 12.45
CA ASP A 3 10.86 7.45 13.58
C ASP A 3 10.28 6.19 14.26
N CYS A 4 9.91 5.16 13.47
CA CYS A 4 9.43 3.88 14.01
C CYS A 4 10.47 3.19 14.90
N ILE A 5 11.75 3.27 14.53
CA ILE A 5 12.87 2.69 15.30
C ILE A 5 13.06 3.45 16.63
N PHE A 6 12.85 4.77 16.61
CA PHE A 6 12.96 5.61 17.81
C PHE A 6 11.69 5.68 18.66
N GLY A 7 10.65 4.88 18.38
CA GLY A 7 9.44 4.82 19.20
C GLY A 7 8.27 5.69 18.73
N THR A 8 8.24 6.08 17.45
CA THR A 8 7.09 6.73 16.77
C THR A 8 6.68 8.11 17.29
N TYR A 9 7.64 8.89 17.83
CA TYR A 9 7.36 10.21 18.39
C TYR A 9 6.82 11.21 17.37
N LEU A 10 7.32 11.20 16.14
CA LEU A 10 6.85 12.10 15.07
C LEU A 10 5.52 11.62 14.51
N MET A 11 5.31 10.30 14.39
CA MET A 11 4.04 9.73 13.95
C MET A 11 2.88 10.07 14.88
N LYS A 12 3.12 10.20 16.20
CA LYS A 12 2.11 10.67 17.16
C LYS A 12 1.55 12.06 16.84
N ASN A 13 2.37 12.92 16.24
CA ASN A 13 2.00 14.27 15.85
C ASN A 13 1.64 14.39 14.36
N ASN A 14 1.60 13.27 13.63
CA ASN A 14 1.30 13.26 12.21
C ASN A 14 -0.21 13.08 11.99
N ILE A 15 -0.80 14.05 11.29
CA ILE A 15 -2.22 14.09 10.89
C ILE A 15 -2.63 12.81 10.14
N MET A 16 -1.70 12.17 9.43
CA MET A 16 -1.96 10.96 8.63
C MET A 16 -1.75 9.65 9.42
N SER A 17 -1.35 9.66 10.70
CA SER A 17 -1.06 8.42 11.42
C SER A 17 -1.88 8.24 12.69
N TYR A 18 -1.64 9.06 13.71
CA TYR A 18 -2.32 8.93 14.98
C TYR A 18 -3.51 9.88 14.99
N ASP A 19 -4.68 9.34 15.34
CA ASP A 19 -5.87 10.16 15.59
C ASP A 19 -6.27 10.00 17.06
N ALA A 20 -5.39 10.55 17.91
CA ALA A 20 -5.56 10.51 19.36
C ALA A 20 -6.68 11.45 19.83
N ILE A 21 -7.01 12.50 19.06
CA ILE A 21 -8.03 13.50 19.38
C ILE A 21 -9.43 12.89 19.24
N VAL A 22 -9.69 12.15 18.15
CA VAL A 22 -10.96 11.44 17.95
C VAL A 22 -10.97 10.08 18.68
N GLY A 23 -9.80 9.65 19.15
CA GLY A 23 -9.62 8.38 19.86
C GLY A 23 -9.68 7.15 18.96
N ALA A 24 -9.45 7.34 17.65
CA ALA A 24 -9.51 6.25 16.68
C ALA A 24 -8.25 5.39 16.68
N ARG A 25 -7.06 5.95 16.98
CA ARG A 25 -5.80 5.20 17.10
C ARG A 25 -4.76 5.93 17.95
N TYR A 26 -4.17 5.19 18.90
CA TYR A 26 -3.16 5.71 19.85
C TYR A 26 -1.76 5.12 19.71
N TYR A 27 -1.56 4.18 18.77
CA TYR A 27 -0.26 3.56 18.47
C TYR A 27 -0.22 3.02 17.04
N GLY A 28 0.99 2.83 16.50
CA GLY A 28 1.22 2.23 15.18
C GLY A 28 1.00 3.16 13.98
N VAL A 29 1.17 2.63 12.78
CA VAL A 29 0.97 3.32 11.50
C VAL A 29 -0.53 3.42 11.20
N GLY A 30 -1.01 4.65 11.01
CA GLY A 30 -2.37 4.95 10.58
C GLY A 30 -2.71 4.36 9.21
N ASN A 31 -4.01 4.20 8.92
CA ASN A 31 -4.45 3.63 7.65
C ASN A 31 -4.29 4.66 6.52
N GLU A 32 -4.38 5.96 6.84
CA GLU A 32 -4.08 7.05 5.93
C GLU A 32 -2.61 6.99 5.49
N TYR A 33 -1.68 6.90 6.45
CA TYR A 33 -0.24 6.78 6.18
C TYR A 33 0.14 5.44 5.54
N GLU A 34 -0.63 4.38 5.77
CA GLU A 34 -0.44 3.09 5.11
C GLU A 34 -0.48 3.24 3.59
N GLY A 35 -1.51 3.91 3.04
CA GLY A 35 -1.61 4.12 1.60
C GLY A 35 -0.42 4.89 1.02
N VAL A 36 0.08 5.89 1.77
CA VAL A 36 1.31 6.62 1.44
C VAL A 36 2.51 5.67 1.41
N SER A 37 2.63 4.85 2.46
CA SER A 37 3.73 3.90 2.63
C SER A 37 3.77 2.80 1.59
N ILE A 38 2.71 2.60 0.79
CA ILE A 38 2.68 1.66 -0.33
C ILE A 38 3.08 2.36 -1.63
N ALA A 39 2.34 3.41 -1.99
CA ALA A 39 2.50 4.04 -3.30
C ALA A 39 3.79 4.87 -3.39
N SER A 40 4.12 5.65 -2.36
CA SER A 40 5.26 6.58 -2.43
C SER A 40 6.61 5.87 -2.55
N PRO A 41 6.91 4.77 -1.82
CA PRO A 41 8.18 4.07 -1.98
C PRO A 41 8.29 3.39 -3.33
N ILE A 42 7.21 2.76 -3.82
CA ILE A 42 7.20 2.11 -5.14
C ILE A 42 7.54 3.13 -6.23
N PHE A 43 6.91 4.31 -6.21
CA PHE A 43 7.23 5.37 -7.19
C PHE A 43 8.64 5.91 -7.02
N ALA A 44 9.12 6.13 -5.79
CA ALA A 44 10.50 6.55 -5.56
C ALA A 44 11.51 5.53 -6.12
N PHE A 45 11.31 4.24 -5.85
CA PHE A 45 12.14 3.16 -6.37
C PHE A 45 12.07 3.07 -7.90
N ALA A 46 10.87 3.20 -8.47
CA ALA A 46 10.66 3.16 -9.90
C ALA A 46 11.38 4.32 -10.62
N ILE A 47 11.32 5.54 -10.06
CA ILE A 47 12.03 6.72 -10.58
C ILE A 47 13.55 6.50 -10.45
N LEU A 48 14.04 6.07 -9.29
CA LEU A 48 15.46 5.80 -9.06
C LEU A 48 16.01 4.77 -10.06
N LEU A 49 15.32 3.65 -10.26
CA LEU A 49 15.72 2.63 -11.24
C LEU A 49 15.62 3.11 -12.69
N ASN A 50 14.68 4.01 -12.98
CA ASN A 50 14.49 4.55 -14.32
C ASN A 50 15.65 5.47 -14.74
N TYR A 51 16.08 6.36 -13.84
CA TYR A 51 17.10 7.37 -14.11
C TYR A 51 18.52 6.92 -13.73
N ASN A 52 18.68 6.08 -12.71
CA ASN A 52 19.98 5.57 -12.28
C ASN A 52 20.14 4.10 -12.66
N LYS A 53 20.57 3.86 -13.92
CA LYS A 53 20.81 2.52 -14.47
C LYS A 53 21.88 1.72 -13.71
N LYS A 54 22.76 2.38 -12.95
CA LYS A 54 23.81 1.74 -12.14
C LYS A 54 23.31 1.29 -10.77
N LEU A 55 22.12 1.73 -10.34
CA LEU A 55 21.58 1.35 -9.05
C LEU A 55 21.25 -0.15 -9.06
N PRO A 56 21.81 -0.94 -8.12
CA PRO A 56 21.51 -2.35 -8.07
C PRO A 56 20.06 -2.61 -7.64
N LYS A 57 19.33 -3.45 -8.38
CA LYS A 57 17.94 -3.82 -8.06
C LYS A 57 17.79 -4.45 -6.67
N TRP A 58 18.83 -5.10 -6.13
CA TRP A 58 18.79 -5.69 -4.78
C TRP A 58 18.68 -4.64 -3.66
N SER A 59 19.16 -3.42 -3.88
CA SER A 59 18.98 -2.31 -2.91
C SER A 59 17.50 -1.99 -2.68
N ILE A 60 16.68 -2.10 -3.74
CA ILE A 60 15.23 -1.89 -3.68
C ILE A 60 14.56 -3.01 -2.89
N VAL A 61 15.03 -4.25 -3.03
CA VAL A 61 14.53 -5.40 -2.25
C VAL A 61 14.77 -5.15 -0.77
N ILE A 62 15.99 -4.76 -0.38
CA ILE A 62 16.33 -4.47 1.01
C ILE A 62 15.49 -3.30 1.54
N ALA A 63 15.40 -2.20 0.80
CA ALA A 63 14.61 -1.05 1.21
C ALA A 63 13.12 -1.41 1.40
N SER A 64 12.56 -2.23 0.52
CA SER A 64 11.17 -2.70 0.62
C SER A 64 10.95 -3.56 1.86
N ILE A 65 11.89 -4.46 2.18
CA ILE A 65 11.85 -5.30 3.39
C ILE A 65 11.94 -4.43 4.64
N VAL A 66 12.84 -3.44 4.67
CA VAL A 66 12.97 -2.52 5.82
C VAL A 66 11.67 -1.76 6.05
N ILE A 67 11.06 -1.20 4.98
CA ILE A 67 9.79 -0.48 5.10
C ILE A 67 8.68 -1.41 5.62
N LEU A 68 8.58 -2.62 5.06
CA LEU A 68 7.60 -3.62 5.47
C LEU A 68 7.74 -3.97 6.95
N ILE A 69 8.95 -4.30 7.40
CA ILE A 69 9.21 -4.64 8.81
C ILE A 69 8.84 -3.47 9.71
N THR A 70 9.28 -2.24 9.39
CA THR A 70 8.96 -1.09 10.24
C THR A 70 7.46 -0.75 10.30
N SER A 71 6.70 -1.10 9.26
CA SER A 71 5.25 -0.85 9.21
C SER A 71 4.45 -1.93 9.92
N ALA A 72 4.92 -3.17 9.90
CA ALA A 72 4.20 -4.33 10.39
C ALA A 72 4.60 -4.78 11.81
N TYR A 73 5.84 -4.51 12.23
CA TYR A 73 6.37 -5.04 13.49
C TYR A 73 5.55 -4.55 14.71
N PRO A 74 5.20 -5.42 15.67
CA PRO A 74 4.23 -5.11 16.74
C PRO A 74 4.60 -3.90 17.61
N THR A 75 5.87 -3.70 17.94
CA THR A 75 6.31 -2.56 18.77
C THR A 75 6.59 -1.29 17.96
N MET A 76 6.47 -1.36 16.63
CA MET A 76 6.71 -0.25 15.71
C MET A 76 5.39 0.19 15.06
N GLY A 77 5.15 -0.25 13.83
CA GLY A 77 3.99 0.19 13.05
C GLY A 77 2.72 -0.60 13.31
N ALA A 78 2.79 -1.85 13.79
CA ALA A 78 1.62 -2.66 14.16
C ALA A 78 0.44 -2.63 13.16
N ASN A 79 0.70 -2.49 11.85
CA ASN A 79 -0.34 -2.42 10.83
C ASN A 79 -0.38 -3.69 9.98
N VAL A 80 -1.35 -4.56 10.29
CA VAL A 80 -1.55 -5.85 9.63
C VAL A 80 -2.06 -5.69 8.20
N GLY A 81 -3.00 -4.77 7.97
CA GLY A 81 -3.51 -4.51 6.62
C GLY A 81 -2.44 -3.91 5.72
N GLY A 82 -1.60 -3.04 6.29
CA GLY A 82 -0.37 -2.55 5.68
C GLY A 82 0.60 -3.68 5.36
N ALA A 83 0.85 -4.61 6.28
CA ALA A 83 1.72 -5.75 6.06
C ALA A 83 1.26 -6.60 4.86
N ILE A 84 -0.04 -6.90 4.78
CA ILE A 84 -0.63 -7.66 3.67
C ILE A 84 -0.45 -6.90 2.34
N SER A 85 -0.85 -5.63 2.34
CA SER A 85 -0.89 -4.81 1.12
C SER A 85 0.50 -4.46 0.60
N GLN A 86 1.42 -4.09 1.49
CA GLN A 86 2.83 -3.85 1.16
C GLN A 86 3.49 -5.13 0.67
N THR A 87 3.25 -6.29 1.30
CA THR A 87 3.83 -7.57 0.83
C THR A 87 3.38 -7.88 -0.59
N ALA A 88 2.08 -7.78 -0.89
CA ALA A 88 1.55 -8.01 -2.23
C ALA A 88 2.13 -7.02 -3.25
N ALA A 89 2.11 -5.72 -2.95
CA ALA A 89 2.56 -4.68 -3.85
C ALA A 89 4.08 -4.71 -4.09
N TYR A 90 4.88 -4.88 -3.04
CA TYR A 90 6.33 -4.90 -3.12
C TYR A 90 6.84 -6.17 -3.81
N LEU A 91 6.28 -7.35 -3.51
CA LEU A 91 6.67 -8.57 -4.22
C LEU A 91 6.33 -8.48 -5.71
N LEU A 92 5.14 -7.97 -6.03
CA LEU A 92 4.75 -7.73 -7.42
C LEU A 92 5.72 -6.75 -8.09
N PHE A 93 6.03 -5.61 -7.44
CA PHE A 93 6.97 -4.63 -7.98
C PHE A 93 8.35 -5.24 -8.21
N ILE A 94 8.86 -6.01 -7.24
CA ILE A 94 10.14 -6.73 -7.32
C ILE A 94 10.11 -7.69 -8.52
N MET A 95 9.08 -8.53 -8.65
CA MET A 95 8.94 -9.41 -9.81
C MET A 95 8.97 -8.65 -11.14
N LEU A 96 8.26 -7.52 -11.21
CA LEU A 96 8.21 -6.68 -12.41
C LEU A 96 9.58 -6.06 -12.73
N ILE A 97 10.31 -5.50 -11.75
CA ILE A 97 11.63 -4.90 -12.02
C ILE A 97 12.68 -5.94 -12.42
N PHE A 98 12.53 -7.20 -11.98
CA PHE A 98 13.37 -8.33 -12.41
C PHE A 98 12.87 -9.01 -13.69
N ASP A 99 11.85 -8.43 -14.37
CA ASP A 99 11.30 -8.93 -15.64
C ASP A 99 10.77 -10.38 -15.54
N VAL A 100 10.32 -10.75 -14.33
CA VAL A 100 9.73 -12.06 -14.07
C VAL A 100 8.33 -12.10 -14.69
N LYS A 101 8.11 -13.00 -15.66
CA LYS A 101 6.78 -13.23 -16.25
C LYS A 101 5.81 -13.72 -15.19
N LEU A 102 4.69 -13.04 -14.99
CA LEU A 102 3.66 -13.45 -14.04
C LEU A 102 2.85 -14.61 -14.62
N ASP A 103 2.97 -15.79 -14.01
CA ASP A 103 2.13 -16.95 -14.24
C ASP A 103 1.23 -17.19 -13.03
N PHE A 104 0.22 -18.06 -13.18
CA PHE A 104 -0.68 -18.40 -12.09
C PHE A 104 0.07 -18.89 -10.84
N LYS A 105 1.17 -19.63 -11.02
CA LYS A 105 2.03 -20.11 -9.93
C LYS A 105 2.64 -18.96 -9.12
N LYS A 106 3.14 -17.90 -9.77
CA LYS A 106 3.70 -16.74 -9.09
C LYS A 106 2.64 -15.91 -8.38
N VAL A 107 1.44 -15.80 -8.94
CA VAL A 107 0.31 -15.15 -8.25
C VAL A 107 -0.02 -15.92 -6.97
N VAL A 108 -0.09 -17.25 -7.03
CA VAL A 108 -0.27 -18.10 -5.83
C VAL A 108 0.89 -17.93 -4.86
N LEU A 109 2.13 -17.86 -5.33
CA LEU A 109 3.31 -17.62 -4.50
C LEU A 109 3.23 -16.28 -3.76
N ILE A 110 2.75 -15.20 -4.41
CA ILE A 110 2.51 -13.92 -3.75
C ILE A 110 1.48 -14.11 -2.62
N GLY A 111 0.37 -14.80 -2.89
CA GLY A 111 -0.65 -15.10 -1.89
C GLY A 111 -0.10 -15.89 -0.70
N LEU A 112 0.70 -16.93 -0.95
CA LEU A 112 1.37 -17.71 0.10
C LEU A 112 2.38 -16.87 0.89
N SER A 113 3.11 -15.97 0.22
CA SER A 113 4.05 -15.07 0.89
C SER A 113 3.35 -14.10 1.83
N VAL A 114 2.18 -13.58 1.42
CA VAL A 114 1.32 -12.75 2.29
C VAL A 114 0.92 -13.53 3.54
N VAL A 115 0.42 -14.77 3.39
CA VAL A 115 0.04 -15.61 4.53
C VAL A 115 1.24 -15.87 5.45
N GLY A 116 2.40 -16.18 4.87
CA GLY A 116 3.63 -16.41 5.63
C GLY A 116 4.10 -15.18 6.42
N VAL A 117 4.08 -14.00 5.80
CA VAL A 117 4.47 -12.74 6.47
C VAL A 117 3.51 -12.39 7.60
N VAL A 118 2.19 -12.49 7.37
CA VAL A 118 1.20 -12.26 8.43
C VAL A 118 1.35 -13.27 9.56
N GLY A 119 1.54 -14.55 9.24
CA GLY A 119 1.77 -15.60 10.22
C GLY A 119 3.03 -15.35 11.06
N ALA A 120 4.12 -14.88 10.44
CA ALA A 120 5.35 -14.53 11.13
C ALA A 120 5.16 -13.36 12.10
N PHE A 121 4.48 -12.29 11.69
CA PHE A 121 4.19 -11.16 12.57
C PHE A 121 3.21 -11.51 13.69
N ALA A 122 2.20 -12.34 13.40
CA ALA A 122 1.28 -12.87 14.41
C ALA A 122 2.02 -13.71 15.46
N PHE A 123 2.96 -14.55 15.02
CA PHE A 123 3.79 -15.34 15.94
C PHE A 123 4.69 -14.44 16.79
N LEU A 124 5.36 -13.46 16.18
CA LEU A 124 6.21 -12.51 16.90
C LEU A 124 5.41 -11.75 17.96
N ASP A 125 4.19 -11.33 17.64
CA ASP A 125 3.29 -10.63 18.55
C ASP A 125 2.89 -11.47 19.78
N ILE A 126 2.55 -12.74 19.56
CA ILE A 126 2.22 -13.68 20.63
C ILE A 126 3.44 -13.89 21.54
N VAL A 127 4.63 -14.04 20.96
CA VAL A 127 5.88 -14.27 21.71
C VAL A 127 6.34 -13.02 22.46
N SER A 128 6.12 -11.82 21.91
CA SER A 128 6.47 -10.57 22.60
C SER A 128 5.56 -10.25 23.78
N GLY A 129 4.46 -11.00 23.99
CA GLY A 129 3.51 -10.75 25.07
C GLY A 129 2.80 -9.39 24.92
N SER A 130 2.85 -8.80 23.73
CA SER A 130 2.13 -7.57 23.43
C SER A 130 0.65 -7.87 23.30
N GLU A 131 -0.21 -7.09 23.97
CA GLU A 131 -1.66 -7.12 23.74
C GLU A 131 -2.02 -6.48 22.39
N SER A 132 -1.43 -6.93 21.29
CA SER A 132 -1.84 -6.42 19.99
C SER A 132 -3.17 -7.03 19.55
N HIS A 133 -3.85 -6.29 18.68
CA HIS A 133 -5.08 -6.72 18.03
C HIS A 133 -4.97 -8.10 17.35
N LEU A 134 -3.77 -8.50 16.91
CA LEU A 134 -3.55 -9.77 16.24
C LEU A 134 -3.54 -10.95 17.24
N GLY A 135 -2.77 -10.84 18.32
CA GLY A 135 -2.75 -11.84 19.39
C GLY A 135 -4.11 -12.03 20.06
N LEU A 136 -4.82 -10.93 20.35
CA LEU A 136 -6.18 -10.98 20.90
C LEU A 136 -7.17 -11.64 19.94
N PHE A 137 -7.07 -11.37 18.64
CA PHE A 137 -7.93 -12.00 17.64
C PHE A 137 -7.70 -13.52 17.54
N VAL A 138 -6.44 -13.95 17.57
CA VAL A 138 -6.10 -15.39 17.60
C VAL A 138 -6.66 -16.06 18.84
N GLN A 139 -6.53 -15.44 20.02
CA GLN A 139 -7.13 -15.96 21.26
C GLN A 139 -8.66 -16.02 21.18
N GLN A 140 -9.33 -15.01 20.62
CA GLN A 140 -10.78 -15.02 20.45
C GLN A 140 -11.25 -16.12 19.49
N ILE A 141 -10.48 -16.46 18.46
CA ILE A 141 -10.80 -17.61 17.59
C ILE A 141 -10.68 -18.92 18.36
N LEU A 142 -9.63 -19.06 19.18
CA LEU A 142 -9.41 -20.27 19.99
C LEU A 142 -10.52 -20.45 21.05
N LEU A 143 -11.00 -19.36 21.65
CA LEU A 143 -12.01 -19.39 22.71
C LEU A 143 -13.45 -19.47 22.19
N ASN A 144 -13.80 -18.68 21.17
CA ASN A 144 -15.18 -18.53 20.69
C ASN A 144 -15.44 -19.28 19.37
N GLY A 145 -14.44 -19.97 18.83
CA GLY A 145 -14.54 -20.73 17.59
C GLY A 145 -14.50 -19.89 16.31
N PRO A 146 -14.70 -20.53 15.14
CA PRO A 146 -14.55 -19.90 13.82
C PRO A 146 -15.60 -18.83 13.50
N SER A 147 -16.70 -18.75 14.25
CA SER A 147 -17.71 -17.69 14.09
C SER A 147 -17.15 -16.28 14.31
N THR A 148 -16.11 -16.14 15.13
CA THR A 148 -15.39 -14.88 15.38
C THR A 148 -14.77 -14.29 14.11
N ILE A 149 -14.34 -15.16 13.18
CA ILE A 149 -13.78 -14.75 11.89
C ILE A 149 -14.87 -14.03 11.09
N ILE A 150 -16.04 -14.65 10.96
CA ILE A 150 -17.17 -14.11 10.20
C ILE A 150 -17.62 -12.78 10.80
N GLN A 151 -17.73 -12.68 12.13
CA GLN A 151 -18.11 -11.44 12.81
C GLN A 151 -17.09 -10.31 12.60
N THR A 152 -15.80 -10.63 12.65
CA THR A 152 -14.74 -9.66 12.37
C THR A 152 -14.82 -9.14 10.95
N PHE A 153 -14.98 -10.02 9.96
CA PHE A 153 -15.15 -9.62 8.56
C PHE A 153 -16.42 -8.79 8.35
N ALA A 154 -17.56 -9.18 8.96
CA ALA A 154 -18.80 -8.42 8.88
C ALA A 154 -18.64 -7.00 9.45
N ARG A 155 -17.95 -6.85 10.58
CA ARG A 155 -17.62 -5.55 11.18
C ARG A 155 -16.75 -4.70 10.25
N LYS A 156 -15.71 -5.30 9.64
CA LYS A 156 -14.84 -4.61 8.67
C LYS A 156 -15.61 -4.11 7.45
N ILE A 157 -16.50 -4.94 6.90
CA ILE A 157 -17.37 -4.57 5.79
C ILE A 157 -18.30 -3.43 6.21
N GLY A 158 -18.96 -3.54 7.37
CA GLY A 158 -19.83 -2.49 7.90
C GLY A 158 -19.11 -1.15 8.08
N MET A 159 -17.85 -1.17 8.53
CA MET A 159 -17.04 0.04 8.66
C MET A 159 -16.73 0.68 7.29
N ASN A 160 -16.34 -0.11 6.29
CA ASN A 160 -16.13 0.38 4.93
C ASN A 160 -17.44 0.90 4.30
N VAL A 161 -18.59 0.25 4.54
CA VAL A 161 -19.90 0.75 4.06
C VAL A 161 -20.26 2.08 4.72
N LYS A 162 -20.05 2.23 6.02
CA LYS A 162 -20.27 3.50 6.72
C LYS A 162 -19.35 4.59 6.16
N LEU A 163 -18.06 4.30 6.00
CA LEU A 163 -17.11 5.24 5.40
C LEU A 163 -17.52 5.62 3.98
N ALA A 164 -18.02 4.66 3.19
CA ALA A 164 -18.56 4.87 1.84
C ALA A 164 -19.67 5.92 1.80
N GLN A 165 -20.42 6.07 2.89
CA GLN A 165 -21.57 6.98 2.97
C GLN A 165 -21.22 8.32 3.64
N THR A 166 -20.29 8.33 4.59
CA THR A 166 -20.07 9.49 5.46
C THR A 166 -18.73 10.20 5.26
N SER A 167 -17.77 9.59 4.56
CA SER A 167 -16.41 10.09 4.51
C SER A 167 -16.08 10.87 3.24
N VAL A 168 -15.40 12.01 3.39
CA VAL A 168 -14.85 12.79 2.27
C VAL A 168 -13.84 11.97 1.45
N TRP A 169 -13.15 11.01 2.09
CA TRP A 169 -12.19 10.12 1.43
C TRP A 169 -12.82 9.32 0.28
N VAL A 170 -14.10 8.97 0.37
CA VAL A 170 -14.81 8.23 -0.70
C VAL A 170 -14.79 9.00 -2.00
N ASN A 171 -15.01 10.32 -1.95
CA ASN A 171 -15.02 11.15 -3.15
C ASN A 171 -13.63 11.16 -3.81
N ILE A 172 -12.57 11.15 -3.00
CA ILE A 172 -11.18 11.04 -3.48
C ILE A 172 -10.96 9.67 -4.13
N LEU A 173 -11.38 8.59 -3.48
CA LEU A 173 -11.27 7.24 -4.03
C LEU A 173 -12.02 7.10 -5.36
N LEU A 174 -13.28 7.56 -5.42
CA LEU A 174 -14.11 7.49 -6.62
C LEU A 174 -13.52 8.31 -7.76
N ALA A 175 -13.05 9.53 -7.49
CA ALA A 175 -12.33 10.34 -8.47
C ALA A 175 -11.06 9.61 -8.95
N GLY A 176 -10.35 8.96 -8.03
CA GLY A 176 -9.15 8.21 -8.36
C GLY A 176 -9.42 6.99 -9.25
N ILE A 177 -10.41 6.18 -8.90
CA ILE A 177 -10.90 5.05 -9.70
C ILE A 177 -11.34 5.53 -11.08
N PHE A 178 -12.05 6.66 -11.15
CA PHE A 178 -12.52 7.24 -12.41
C PHE A 178 -11.33 7.62 -13.32
N ILE A 179 -10.34 8.34 -12.80
CA ILE A 179 -9.16 8.75 -13.58
C ILE A 179 -8.34 7.52 -14.01
N ILE A 180 -8.10 6.58 -13.11
CA ILE A 180 -7.39 5.32 -13.41
C ILE A 180 -8.16 4.53 -14.47
N GLY A 181 -9.49 4.45 -14.36
CA GLY A 181 -10.37 3.79 -15.32
C GLY A 181 -10.27 4.40 -16.71
N ILE A 182 -10.22 5.74 -16.81
CA ILE A 182 -9.96 6.43 -18.08
C ILE A 182 -8.60 6.02 -18.67
N PHE A 183 -7.55 6.00 -17.86
CA PHE A 183 -6.22 5.58 -18.31
C PHE A 183 -6.15 4.12 -18.77
N ILE A 184 -6.97 3.23 -18.22
CA ILE A 184 -6.99 1.81 -18.61
C ILE A 184 -7.85 1.58 -19.86
N ILE A 185 -9.07 2.13 -19.90
CA ILE A 185 -10.04 1.87 -20.98
C ILE A 185 -9.66 2.64 -22.25
N LYS A 186 -9.28 3.91 -22.11
CA LYS A 186 -8.92 4.78 -23.23
C LYS A 186 -7.59 5.49 -22.92
N PRO A 187 -6.46 4.74 -22.85
CA PRO A 187 -5.17 5.29 -22.47
C PRO A 187 -4.79 6.46 -23.39
N PRO A 188 -4.62 7.68 -22.84
CA PRO A 188 -4.12 8.82 -23.59
C PRO A 188 -2.81 8.46 -24.28
N LYS A 189 -2.51 9.12 -25.41
CA LYS A 189 -1.24 8.91 -26.14
C LYS A 189 -0.04 9.01 -25.20
N GLN A 190 -0.08 9.99 -24.29
CA GLN A 190 0.97 10.28 -23.32
C GLN A 190 1.12 9.17 -22.29
N PHE A 191 0.02 8.59 -21.82
CA PHE A 191 0.08 7.44 -20.91
C PHE A 191 0.72 6.22 -21.58
N ARG A 192 0.41 5.97 -22.87
CA ARG A 192 1.10 4.93 -23.66
C ARG A 192 2.58 5.24 -23.85
N MET A 193 2.95 6.52 -23.98
CA MET A 193 4.34 6.95 -24.06
C MET A 193 5.07 6.78 -22.73
N ILE A 194 4.42 6.99 -21.59
CA ILE A 194 5.00 6.69 -20.26
C ILE A 194 5.37 5.21 -20.19
N ALA A 195 4.48 4.31 -20.60
CA ALA A 195 4.76 2.88 -20.61
C ALA A 195 5.99 2.50 -21.44
N LYS A 196 6.24 3.21 -22.55
CA LYS A 196 7.40 2.98 -23.44
C LYS A 196 8.68 3.68 -22.97
N LYS A 197 8.60 4.97 -22.62
CA LYS A 197 9.74 5.83 -22.28
C LYS A 197 10.23 5.59 -20.86
N TYR A 198 9.32 5.26 -19.95
CA TYR A 198 9.59 5.09 -18.52
C TYR A 198 9.06 3.74 -18.01
N PRO A 199 9.62 2.61 -18.48
CA PRO A 199 9.09 1.28 -18.18
C PRO A 199 9.12 0.94 -16.69
N MET A 200 10.11 1.42 -15.92
CA MET A 200 10.16 1.18 -14.47
C MET A 200 9.06 1.95 -13.74
N ILE A 201 8.77 3.19 -14.15
CA ILE A 201 7.67 3.99 -13.59
C ILE A 201 6.33 3.31 -13.86
N PHE A 202 6.13 2.77 -15.07
CA PHE A 202 4.92 2.04 -15.41
C PHE A 202 4.76 0.73 -14.61
N LYS A 203 5.84 -0.02 -14.39
CA LYS A 203 5.84 -1.17 -13.49
C LYS A 203 5.47 -0.78 -12.05
N GLY A 204 5.97 0.37 -11.59
CA GLY A 204 5.60 0.96 -10.29
C GLY A 204 4.12 1.29 -10.21
N PHE A 205 3.56 1.91 -11.25
CA PHE A 205 2.13 2.20 -11.35
C PHE A 205 1.26 0.94 -11.20
N ILE A 206 1.59 -0.14 -11.94
CA ILE A 206 0.85 -1.42 -11.85
C ILE A 206 0.92 -1.99 -10.43
N ALA A 207 2.12 -2.04 -9.84
CA ALA A 207 2.29 -2.60 -8.50
C ALA A 207 1.56 -1.80 -7.42
N SER A 208 1.63 -0.46 -7.49
CA SER A 208 0.90 0.42 -6.58
C SER A 208 -0.61 0.31 -6.74
N MET A 209 -1.12 0.12 -7.96
CA MET A 209 -2.55 -0.14 -8.18
C MET A 209 -3.01 -1.43 -7.50
N VAL A 210 -2.24 -2.51 -7.64
CA VAL A 210 -2.55 -3.77 -6.94
C VAL A 210 -2.50 -3.56 -5.43
N GLY A 211 -1.50 -2.84 -4.92
CA GLY A 211 -1.43 -2.46 -3.51
C GLY A 211 -2.67 -1.70 -3.03
N CYS A 212 -3.11 -0.69 -3.79
CA CYS A 212 -4.31 0.10 -3.51
C CYS A 212 -5.57 -0.78 -3.44
N ILE A 213 -5.74 -1.72 -4.37
CA ILE A 213 -6.87 -2.67 -4.38
C ILE A 213 -6.79 -3.60 -3.16
N VAL A 214 -5.63 -4.16 -2.86
CA VAL A 214 -5.45 -5.05 -1.70
C VAL A 214 -5.75 -4.30 -0.41
N THR A 215 -5.21 -3.09 -0.25
CA THR A 215 -5.47 -2.19 0.88
C THR A 215 -6.95 -1.93 1.08
N LEU A 216 -7.71 -1.67 0.01
CA LEU A 216 -9.15 -1.44 0.07
C LEU A 216 -9.90 -2.66 0.66
N LEU A 217 -9.44 -3.87 0.35
CA LEU A 217 -10.11 -5.12 0.72
C LEU A 217 -9.78 -5.60 2.14
N VAL A 218 -8.55 -5.38 2.61
CA VAL A 218 -8.05 -6.00 3.85
C VAL A 218 -8.17 -5.11 5.09
N ASN A 219 -8.28 -3.80 4.90
CA ASN A 219 -8.30 -2.82 5.99
C ASN A 219 -9.70 -2.47 6.49
N ASP A 220 -9.76 -2.15 7.78
CA ASP A 220 -10.98 -1.72 8.48
C ASP A 220 -11.49 -0.37 7.94
N SER A 221 -10.57 0.53 7.58
CA SER A 221 -10.83 1.76 6.82
C SER A 221 -10.14 1.73 5.46
N GLY A 222 -10.36 0.64 4.72
CA GLY A 222 -9.78 0.41 3.40
C GLY A 222 -10.06 1.54 2.41
N ILE A 223 -11.23 2.18 2.48
CA ILE A 223 -11.53 3.36 1.66
C ILE A 223 -10.52 4.48 1.89
N VAL A 224 -10.19 4.78 3.14
CA VAL A 224 -9.29 5.87 3.50
C VAL A 224 -7.87 5.56 3.01
N ALA A 225 -7.38 4.37 3.31
CA ALA A 225 -6.05 3.92 2.91
C ALA A 225 -5.89 3.81 1.38
N ALA A 226 -6.92 3.32 0.68
CA ALA A 226 -6.94 3.25 -0.78
C ALA A 226 -7.01 4.66 -1.40
N SER A 227 -7.74 5.60 -0.77
CA SER A 227 -7.80 6.99 -1.21
C SER A 227 -6.42 7.65 -1.16
N THR A 228 -5.72 7.52 -0.03
CA THR A 228 -4.37 8.08 0.11
C THR A 228 -3.41 7.41 -0.88
N ALA A 229 -3.44 6.09 -1.02
CA ALA A 229 -2.66 5.39 -2.05
C ALA A 229 -2.96 5.94 -3.46
N SER A 230 -4.23 6.17 -3.80
CA SER A 230 -4.63 6.69 -5.11
C SER A 230 -4.08 8.08 -5.40
N ILE A 231 -4.02 8.98 -4.40
CA ILE A 231 -3.41 10.30 -4.53
C ILE A 231 -1.93 10.17 -4.93
N TYR A 232 -1.19 9.33 -4.21
CA TYR A 232 0.23 9.12 -4.45
C TYR A 232 0.53 8.32 -5.74
N ILE A 233 -0.47 7.67 -6.32
CA ILE A 233 -0.39 7.06 -7.65
C ILE A 233 -0.66 8.09 -8.74
N LEU A 234 -1.73 8.87 -8.59
CA LEU A 234 -2.27 9.72 -9.64
C LEU A 234 -1.47 10.98 -9.84
N ILE A 235 -1.06 11.66 -8.76
CA ILE A 235 -0.32 12.92 -8.86
C ILE A 235 0.96 12.74 -9.70
N PRO A 236 1.84 11.77 -9.43
CA PRO A 236 3.04 11.58 -10.25
C PRO A 236 2.72 11.29 -11.72
N ILE A 237 1.74 10.43 -12.00
CA ILE A 237 1.38 10.05 -13.38
C ILE A 237 0.78 11.23 -14.15
N ILE A 238 -0.08 12.03 -13.51
CA ILE A 238 -0.67 13.22 -14.12
C ILE A 238 0.42 14.24 -14.41
N ILE A 239 1.32 14.52 -13.46
CA ILE A 239 2.43 15.46 -13.65
C ILE A 239 3.32 15.01 -14.81
N ILE A 240 3.71 13.73 -14.87
CA ILE A 240 4.53 13.21 -15.98
C ILE A 240 3.78 13.36 -17.31
N SER A 241 2.48 13.07 -17.33
CA SER A 241 1.64 13.18 -18.54
C SER A 241 1.54 14.64 -19.02
N ILE A 242 1.34 15.59 -18.11
CA ILE A 242 1.28 17.03 -18.42
C ILE A 242 2.65 17.51 -18.94
N ASN A 243 3.75 17.12 -18.29
CA ASN A 243 5.08 17.51 -18.75
C ASN A 243 5.38 16.97 -20.16
N MET A 244 4.92 15.75 -20.47
CA MET A 244 5.01 15.22 -21.83
C MET A 244 4.21 16.04 -22.84
N LEU A 245 2.98 16.45 -22.49
CA LEU A 245 2.14 17.30 -23.35
C LEU A 245 2.82 18.63 -23.67
N VAL A 246 3.34 19.31 -22.64
CA VAL A 246 3.97 20.63 -22.79
C VAL A 246 5.23 20.54 -23.65
N LEU A 247 6.03 19.48 -23.49
CA LEU A 247 7.25 19.27 -24.27
C LEU A 247 6.94 18.89 -25.73
N GLU A 248 5.94 18.04 -25.99
CA GLU A 248 5.50 17.71 -27.36
C GLU A 248 5.02 18.96 -28.10
N ASN A 249 4.33 19.88 -27.44
CA ASN A 249 3.89 21.13 -28.08
C ASN A 249 5.06 22.05 -28.43
N LYS A 250 6.09 22.13 -27.58
CA LYS A 250 7.29 22.94 -27.86
C LYS A 250 8.16 22.42 -29.00
N ASP A 251 8.14 21.12 -29.28
CA ASP A 251 8.89 20.53 -30.39
C ASP A 251 8.17 20.69 -31.75
N ASN A 252 6.90 21.12 -31.74
CA ASN A 252 6.06 21.30 -32.94
C ASN A 252 5.83 22.79 -33.32
N ASP A 253 6.32 23.73 -32.51
CA ASP A 253 6.31 25.19 -32.74
C ASP A 253 7.71 25.67 -33.17
#